data_AF-A0A7G9QCC0-F1
#
_entry.id   AF-A0A7G9QCC0-F1
#
_cell.length_a   1.000
_cell.length_b   1.000
_cell.length_c   1.000
_cell.angle_alpha   90.00
_cell.angle_beta   90.00
_cell.angle_gamma   90.00
#
_symmetry.space_group_name_H-M   'P 1'
#
loop_
_entity.id
_entity.type
_entity.pdbx_description
1 polymer ?
#
loop_
_entity_poly.entity_id
_entity_poly.type
_entity_poly.pdbx_seq_one_letter_code
_entity_poly.pdbx_strand_id
1 'polypeptide(L)'
;MEKVNHQKIIIRTLLKFLLIVFIIFTINSWPSIKQSLNGNVPPFDYWLDHSFKISNIILILGFTAYFYYKDLTDQRELIEKGNRQD
;
A
#
# COMPACT_ATOMS: atom_id res chain seq x y z
N MET A 1 11.01 25.48 -15.52
CA MET A 1 10.64 24.89 -14.22
C MET A 1 9.86 23.61 -14.47
N GLU A 2 10.53 22.46 -14.36
CA GLU A 2 9.79 21.18 -14.28
C GLU A 2 8.82 21.22 -13.10
N LYS A 3 7.60 20.72 -13.30
CA LYS A 3 6.56 20.65 -12.28
C LYS A 3 6.43 19.22 -11.79
N VAL A 4 6.10 19.05 -10.51
CA VAL A 4 5.81 17.75 -9.90
C VAL A 4 4.66 17.07 -10.66
N ASN A 5 4.86 15.82 -11.09
CA ASN A 5 3.83 15.05 -11.79
C ASN A 5 2.93 14.34 -10.77
N HIS A 6 1.87 15.03 -10.34
CA HIS A 6 0.92 14.49 -9.36
C HIS A 6 0.20 13.22 -9.82
N GLN A 7 -0.11 13.09 -11.12
CA GLN A 7 -0.76 11.88 -11.65
C GLN A 7 0.13 10.64 -11.46
N LYS A 8 1.43 10.78 -11.76
CA LYS A 8 2.41 9.71 -11.57
C LYS A 8 2.55 9.31 -10.10
N ILE A 9 2.56 10.30 -9.20
CA ILE A 9 2.60 10.07 -7.74
C ILE A 9 1.36 9.30 -7.26
N ILE A 10 0.17 9.70 -7.72
CA ILE A 10 -1.09 9.04 -7.35
C ILE A 10 -1.07 7.57 -7.78
N ILE A 11 -0.70 7.28 -9.03
CA ILE A 11 -0.64 5.90 -9.55
C ILE A 11 0.36 5.06 -8.74
N ARG A 12 1.57 5.59 -8.47
CA ARG A 12 2.57 4.88 -7.66
C ARG A 12 2.09 4.63 -6.23
N THR A 13 1.44 5.62 -5.63
CA THR A 13 0.87 5.51 -4.30
C THR A 13 -0.23 4.44 -4.26
N LEU A 14 -1.11 4.41 -5.26
CA LEU A 14 -2.15 3.39 -5.39
C LEU A 14 -1.56 1.98 -5.50
N LEU A 15 -0.52 1.79 -6.32
CA LEU A 15 0.16 0.50 -6.44
C LEU A 15 0.79 0.04 -5.12
N LYS A 16 1.45 0.96 -4.39
CA LYS A 16 2.01 0.67 -3.07
C LYS A 16 0.92 0.37 -2.03
N PHE A 17 -0.20 1.09 -2.08
CA PHE A 17 -1.38 0.81 -1.24
C PHE A 17 -1.91 -0.60 -1.49
N LEU A 18 -2.14 -0.97 -2.75
CA LEU A 18 -2.61 -2.31 -3.12
C LEU A 18 -1.64 -3.39 -2.65
N LEU A 19 -0.33 -3.16 -2.78
CA LEU A 19 0.69 -4.08 -2.30
C LEU A 19 0.62 -4.27 -0.78
N ILE A 20 0.48 -3.20 0.00
CA ILE A 20 0.36 -3.31 1.46
C ILE A 20 -0.91 -4.05 1.85
N VAL A 21 -2.04 -3.69 1.23
CA VAL A 21 -3.33 -4.38 1.45
C VAL A 21 -3.16 -5.87 1.19
N PHE A 22 -2.52 -6.24 0.08
CA PHE A 22 -2.25 -7.63 -0.27
C PHE A 22 -1.36 -8.35 0.76
N ILE A 23 -0.26 -7.72 1.19
CA ILE A 23 0.65 -8.27 2.20
C ILE A 23 -0.08 -8.50 3.53
N ILE A 24 -0.76 -7.47 4.04
CA ILE A 24 -1.50 -7.53 5.30
C ILE A 24 -2.60 -8.58 5.22
N PHE A 25 -3.38 -8.60 4.14
CA PHE A 25 -4.40 -9.61 3.93
C PHE A 25 -3.81 -11.02 3.96
N THR A 26 -2.71 -11.25 3.24
CA THR A 26 -2.05 -12.56 3.17
C THR A 26 -1.56 -13.02 4.54
N ILE A 27 -0.92 -12.13 5.31
CA ILE A 27 -0.42 -12.44 6.65
C ILE A 27 -1.58 -12.76 7.61
N ASN A 28 -2.61 -11.91 7.65
CA ASN A 28 -3.73 -12.10 8.57
C ASN A 28 -4.61 -13.29 8.20
N SER A 29 -4.72 -13.59 6.90
CA SER A 29 -5.51 -14.72 6.39
C SER A 29 -4.71 -16.01 6.29
N TRP A 30 -3.44 -16.03 6.67
CA TRP A 30 -2.58 -17.20 6.48
C TRP A 30 -3.18 -18.51 7.03
N PRO A 31 -3.82 -18.55 8.21
CA PRO A 31 -4.51 -19.74 8.68
C PRO A 31 -5.64 -20.19 7.75
N SER A 32 -6.46 -19.24 7.27
CA SER A 32 -7.56 -19.50 6.34
C SER A 32 -7.05 -20.00 4.99
N ILE A 33 -5.99 -19.40 4.47
CA ILE A 33 -5.32 -19.83 3.22
C ILE A 33 -4.85 -21.27 3.36
N LYS A 34 -4.16 -21.62 4.46
CA LYS A 34 -3.71 -23.00 4.72
C LYS A 34 -4.87 -23.98 4.81
N GLN A 35 -5.97 -23.62 5.46
CA GLN A 35 -7.16 -24.49 5.53
C GLN A 35 -7.77 -24.72 4.15
N SER A 36 -7.89 -23.67 3.33
CA SER A 36 -8.38 -23.78 1.95
C SER A 36 -7.52 -24.69 1.08
N LEU A 37 -6.19 -24.64 1.24
CA LEU A 37 -5.26 -25.53 0.52
C LEU A 37 -5.44 -27.01 0.89
N ASN A 38 -5.99 -27.30 2.07
CA ASN A 38 -6.33 -28.66 2.52
C ASN A 38 -7.77 -29.06 2.15
N GLY A 39 -8.49 -28.27 1.33
CA GLY A 39 -9.87 -28.54 0.91
C GLY A 39 -10.95 -28.02 1.86
N ASN A 40 -10.58 -27.43 2.98
CA ASN A 40 -11.53 -26.84 3.95
C ASN A 40 -11.52 -25.31 3.80
N VAL A 41 -12.35 -24.80 2.90
CA VAL A 41 -12.46 -23.34 2.68
C VAL A 41 -13.35 -22.73 3.76
N PRO A 42 -12.83 -21.84 4.63
CA PRO A 42 -13.66 -21.16 5.63
C PRO A 42 -14.70 -20.26 4.96
N PRO A 43 -15.87 -20.06 5.59
CA PRO A 43 -16.91 -19.18 5.06
C PRO A 43 -16.45 -17.72 5.00
N PHE A 44 -17.02 -16.94 4.09
CA PHE A 44 -16.52 -15.59 3.75
C PHE A 44 -16.53 -14.59 4.93
N ASP A 45 -17.53 -14.67 5.80
CA ASP A 45 -17.62 -13.93 7.05
C ASP A 45 -16.39 -14.15 7.95
N TYR A 46 -15.93 -15.39 8.06
CA TYR A 46 -14.71 -15.73 8.81
C TYR A 46 -13.47 -15.02 8.23
N TRP A 47 -13.37 -14.92 6.91
CA TRP A 47 -12.29 -14.17 6.25
C TRP A 47 -12.34 -12.70 6.61
N LEU A 48 -13.52 -12.08 6.57
CA LEU A 48 -13.65 -10.66 6.88
C LEU A 48 -13.23 -10.34 8.32
N ASP A 49 -13.76 -11.10 9.29
CA ASP A 49 -13.49 -10.90 10.71
C ASP A 49 -12.01 -11.07 11.07
N HIS A 50 -11.30 -11.98 10.40
CA HIS A 50 -9.90 -12.26 10.69
C HIS A 50 -8.92 -11.39 9.89
N SER A 51 -9.30 -10.94 8.69
CA SER A 51 -8.39 -10.21 7.80
C SER A 51 -8.42 -8.69 8.02
N PHE A 52 -9.58 -8.13 8.35
CA PHE A 52 -9.80 -6.68 8.38
C PHE A 52 -9.94 -6.16 9.82
N LYS A 53 -8.86 -6.24 10.59
CA LYS A 53 -8.77 -5.57 11.90
C LYS A 53 -8.57 -4.06 11.74
N ILE A 54 -9.20 -3.26 12.60
CA ILE A 54 -9.06 -1.79 12.63
C ILE A 54 -7.58 -1.37 12.71
N SER A 55 -6.76 -2.11 13.49
CA SER A 55 -5.31 -1.89 13.58
C SER A 55 -4.60 -1.95 12.22
N ASN A 56 -5.02 -2.89 11.36
CA ASN A 56 -4.47 -3.05 10.03
C ASN A 56 -4.88 -1.91 9.11
N ILE A 57 -6.11 -1.40 9.25
CA ILE A 57 -6.59 -0.23 8.51
C ILE A 57 -5.75 1.00 8.86
N ILE A 58 -5.48 1.24 10.15
CA ILE A 58 -4.63 2.34 10.60
C ILE A 58 -3.22 2.22 10.00
N LEU A 59 -2.63 1.02 9.99
CA LEU A 59 -1.33 0.77 9.37
C LEU A 59 -1.34 1.05 7.86
N ILE A 60 -2.34 0.55 7.13
CA ILE A 60 -2.49 0.78 5.68
C ILE A 60 -2.55 2.27 5.39
N LEU A 61 -3.38 3.02 6.12
CA LEU A 61 -3.52 4.47 5.95
C LEU A 61 -2.22 5.20 6.27
N GLY A 62 -1.56 4.86 7.38
CA GLY A 62 -0.29 5.45 7.79
C GLY A 62 0.81 5.26 6.75
N PHE A 63 1.00 4.03 6.26
CA PHE A 63 1.98 3.75 5.23
C PHE A 63 1.63 4.39 3.88
N THR A 64 0.35 4.48 3.52
CA THR A 64 -0.07 5.11 2.27
C THR A 64 0.20 6.61 2.29
N ALA A 65 -0.13 7.29 3.39
CA ALA A 65 0.19 8.70 3.59
C ALA A 65 1.71 8.93 3.57
N TYR A 66 2.48 8.07 4.25
CA TYR A 66 3.94 8.10 4.22
C TYR A 66 4.49 7.96 2.80
N PHE A 67 4.03 6.98 2.02
CA PHE A 67 4.51 6.76 0.66
C PHE A 67 4.17 7.88 -0.31
N TYR A 68 2.98 8.47 -0.17
CA TYR A 68 2.60 9.64 -0.95
C TYR A 68 3.53 10.82 -0.66
N TYR A 69 3.71 11.14 0.63
CA TYR A 69 4.52 12.28 1.04
C TYR A 69 5.99 12.11 0.66
N LYS A 70 6.53 10.89 0.80
CA LYS A 70 7.89 10.55 0.39
C LYS A 70 8.09 10.74 -1.13
N ASP A 71 7.22 10.18 -1.98
CA ASP A 71 7.37 10.30 -3.44
C ASP A 71 7.23 11.77 -3.91
N LEU A 72 6.38 12.55 -3.24
CA LEU A 72 6.26 13.99 -3.49
C LEU A 72 7.54 14.75 -3.10
N THR A 73 8.15 14.40 -1.97
CA THR A 73 9.41 15.02 -1.50
C THR A 73 10.58 14.64 -2.42
N ASP A 74 10.72 13.35 -2.73
CA ASP A 74 11.78 12.83 -3.60
C ASP A 74 11.72 13.48 -5.00
N GLN A 75 10.52 13.66 -5.57
CA GLN A 75 10.36 14.33 -6.88
C GLN A 75 10.70 15.82 -6.83
N ARG A 76 10.37 16.52 -5.74
CA ARG A 76 10.77 17.92 -5.56
C ARG A 76 12.29 18.05 -5.51
N GLU A 77 12.95 17.19 -4.74
CA GLU A 77 14.42 17.19 -4.67
C GLU A 77 15.07 16.91 -6.03
N LEU A 78 14.52 15.96 -6.81
CA LEU A 78 15.05 15.65 -8.14
C LEU A 78 14.94 16.83 -9.10
N ILE A 79 13.79 17.53 -9.10
CA ILE A 79 13.57 18.73 -9.90
C ILE A 79 14.52 19.86 -9.46
N GLU A 80 14.69 20.07 -8.15
CA GLU A 80 15.62 21.08 -7.63
C GLU A 80 17.07 20.79 -8.00
N LYS A 81 17.50 19.52 -7.95
CA LYS A 81 18.85 19.11 -8.35
C LYS A 81 19.05 19.29 -9.86
N GLY A 82 18.07 18.94 -10.69
CA GLY A 82 18.11 19.16 -12.13
C GLY A 82 18.25 20.64 -12.49
N ASN A 83 17.41 21.50 -11.89
CA ASN A 83 17.46 22.96 -12.15
C ASN A 83 18.74 23.65 -11.65
N ARG A 84 19.57 23.02 -10.81
CA ARG A 84 20.86 23.58 -10.34
C ARG A 84 22.05 23.16 -11.21
N GLN A 85 21.87 22.17 -12.09
CA GLN A 85 22.90 21.65 -12.98
C GLN A 85 22.85 22.26 -14.39
N ASP A 86 21.79 23.00 -14.71
CA ASP A 86 21.62 23.83 -15.91
C ASP A 86 21.97 25.30 -15.62
#